data_AF-A0A246B6J3-F1
#
_entry.id   AF-A0A246B6J3-F1
#
_cell.length_a   1.000
_cell.length_b   1.000
_cell.length_c   1.000
_cell.angle_alpha   90.00
_cell.angle_beta   90.00
_cell.angle_gamma   90.00
#
_symmetry.space_group_name_H-M   'P 1'
#
loop_
_entity.id
_entity.type
_entity.pdbx_description
1 polymer ?
#
loop_
_entity_poly.entity_id
_entity_poly.type
_entity_poly.pdbx_seq_one_letter_code
_entity_poly.pdbx_strand_id
1 'polypeptide(L)' 'MQGRKTFEPKIFYELSLEGLVPQDDFYRKISQEVPFSFLYKSTSHYYGRCGQDSIDPVVFFKILLV' A
#
# COMPACT_ATOMS: atom_id res chain seq x y z
N MET A 1 5.89 -1.73 14.36
CA MET A 1 6.42 -2.25 13.09
C MET A 1 5.47 -1.74 12.03
N GLN A 2 5.96 -1.33 10.86
CA GLN A 2 5.15 -0.61 9.87
C GLN A 2 4.24 -1.52 9.03
N GLY A 3 4.03 -2.78 9.42
CA GLY A 3 3.07 -3.70 8.79
C GLY A 3 3.11 -3.76 7.28
N ARG A 4 4.30 -3.59 6.70
CA ARG A 4 4.51 -3.59 5.25
C ARG A 4 4.08 -4.94 4.70
N LYS A 5 3.14 -4.93 3.77
CA LYS A 5 2.67 -6.15 3.11
C LYS A 5 3.19 -6.20 1.69
N THR A 6 3.93 -7.27 1.37
CA THR A 6 4.23 -7.61 -0.02
C THR A 6 2.98 -8.19 -0.64
N PHE A 7 2.45 -7.54 -1.67
CA PHE A 7 1.34 -8.08 -2.43
C PHE A 7 1.87 -9.10 -3.42
N GLU A 8 1.41 -10.34 -3.30
CA GLU A 8 1.69 -11.40 -4.27
C GLU A 8 0.40 -11.73 -5.02
N PRO A 9 0.34 -11.48 -6.34
CA PRO A 9 -0.83 -11.80 -7.14
C PRO A 9 -0.99 -13.32 -7.22
N LYS A 10 -2.22 -13.79 -7.03
CA LYS A 10 -2.52 -15.21 -7.16
C LYS A 10 -2.73 -15.57 -8.64
N ILE A 11 -1.86 -16.40 -9.19
CA ILE A 11 -1.75 -16.66 -10.65
C ILE A 11 -2.76 -17.71 -11.13
N PHE A 12 -3.23 -18.61 -10.26
CA PHE A 12 -4.08 -19.76 -10.62
C PHE A 12 -5.59 -19.50 -10.52
N TYR A 13 -6.02 -18.24 -10.59
CA TYR A 13 -7.43 -17.88 -10.50
C TYR A 13 -7.87 -17.25 -11.81
N GLU A 14 -9.05 -17.64 -12.31
CA GLU A 14 -9.67 -17.01 -13.49
C GLU A 14 -9.97 -15.51 -13.25
N LEU A 15 -10.10 -15.12 -11.98
CA LEU A 15 -10.36 -13.75 -11.55
C LEU A 15 -9.18 -13.22 -10.72
N SER A 16 -8.62 -12.08 -11.14
CA SER A 16 -7.61 -11.35 -10.37
C SER A 16 -8.16 -10.02 -9.87
N LEU A 17 -7.84 -9.67 -8.62
CA LEU A 17 -8.19 -8.35 -8.06
C LEU A 17 -7.58 -7.21 -8.88
N GLU A 18 -6.38 -7.43 -9.40
CA GLU A 18 -5.72 -6.44 -10.27
C GLU A 18 -6.48 -6.26 -11.58
N GLY A 19 -6.99 -7.33 -12.20
CA GLY A 19 -7.77 -7.26 -13.42
C GLY A 19 -9.14 -6.58 -13.26
N LEU A 20 -9.68 -6.52 -12.03
CA LEU A 20 -10.95 -5.87 -11.72
C LEU A 20 -10.84 -4.34 -11.57
N VAL A 21 -9.65 -3.81 -11.29
CA VAL A 21 -9.45 -2.37 -11.11
C VAL A 21 -9.26 -1.71 -12.48
N PRO A 22 -10.08 -0.70 -12.85
CA PRO A 22 -9.93 0.01 -14.12
C PRO A 22 -8.51 0.50 -14.38
N GLN A 23 -8.09 0.53 -15.64
CA GLN A 23 -6.75 1.01 -16.01
C GLN A 23 -6.58 2.50 -15.70
N ASP A 24 -7.66 3.27 -15.80
CA ASP A 24 -7.67 4.71 -15.55
C ASP A 24 -7.89 5.08 -14.06
N ASP A 25 -7.82 4.09 -13.17
CA ASP A 25 -8.04 4.28 -11.73
C ASP A 25 -7.07 5.31 -11.13
N PHE A 26 -7.62 6.17 -10.26
CA PHE A 26 -6.89 7.25 -9.60
C PHE A 26 -5.66 6.76 -8.84
N TYR A 27 -5.76 5.65 -8.12
CA TYR A 27 -4.66 5.10 -7.34
C TYR A 27 -3.59 4.45 -8.22
N ARG A 28 -3.95 3.95 -9.42
CA ARG A 28 -2.95 3.50 -10.40
C ARG A 28 -2.09 4.67 -10.86
N LYS A 29 -2.71 5.76 -11.30
CA LYS A 29 -1.99 6.98 -11.73
C LYS A 29 -1.09 7.51 -10.62
N ILE A 30 -1.63 7.67 -9.41
CA ILE A 30 -0.86 8.16 -8.26
C ILE A 30 0.31 7.23 -7.89
N SER A 31 0.12 5.91 -7.98
CA SER A 31 1.21 4.97 -7.70
C SER A 31 2.37 5.04 -8.70
N GLN A 32 2.12 5.53 -9.91
CA GLN A 32 3.14 5.72 -10.95
C GLN A 32 3.88 7.05 -10.78
N GLU A 33 3.15 8.11 -10.41
CA GLU A 33 3.69 9.48 -10.32
C GLU A 33 4.34 9.78 -8.97
N VAL A 34 3.89 9.14 -7.88
CA VAL A 34 4.30 9.48 -6.51
C VAL A 34 5.08 8.32 -5.87
N PRO A 35 6.39 8.49 -5.59
CA PRO A 35 7.17 7.47 -4.92
C PRO A 35 6.90 7.48 -3.40
N PHE A 36 5.91 6.72 -2.94
CA PHE A 36 5.51 6.67 -1.51
C PHE A 36 6.55 6.06 -0.54
N SER A 37 7.69 5.58 -1.03
CA SER A 37 8.73 4.95 -0.19
C SER A 37 9.29 5.85 0.90
N PHE A 38 9.24 7.18 0.73
CA PHE A 38 9.68 8.13 1.76
C PHE A 38 8.85 8.06 3.05
N LEU A 39 7.60 7.59 2.98
CA LEU A 39 6.70 7.51 4.14
C LEU A 39 7.21 6.53 5.20
N TYR A 40 7.86 5.43 4.80
CA TYR A 40 8.42 4.47 5.75
C TYR A 40 9.45 5.12 6.67
N LYS A 41 10.40 5.88 6.10
CA LYS A 41 11.40 6.60 6.90
C LYS A 41 10.75 7.70 7.73
N SER A 42 9.86 8.49 7.12
CA SER A 42 9.27 9.69 7.73
C SER A 42 8.31 9.40 8.87
N THR A 43 7.67 8.23 8.85
CA THR A 43 6.69 7.84 9.89
C THR A 43 7.24 6.83 10.89
N SER A 44 8.48 6.36 10.72
CA SER A 44 9.05 5.27 11.51
C SER A 44 8.97 5.47 13.03
N HIS A 45 9.10 6.71 13.51
CA HIS A 45 9.03 7.04 14.94
C HIS A 45 7.63 7.00 15.54
N TYR A 46 6.58 7.06 14.71
CA TYR A 46 5.19 6.92 15.17
C TYR A 46 4.78 5.46 15.36
N TYR A 47 5.57 4.51 14.87
CA TYR A 47 5.27 3.10 14.93
C TYR A 47 6.05 2.43 16.07
N GLY A 48 5.36 1.57 16.83
CA GLY A 48 5.98 0.80 17.91
C GLY A 48 7.09 -0.14 17.40
N ARG A 49 8.01 -0.57 18.26
CA ARG A 49 9.10 -1.50 17.86
C ARG A 49 8.77 -2.97 18.11
N CYS A 50 7.76 -3.26 18.93
CA CYS A 50 7.36 -4.61 19.32
C CYS A 50 5.83 -4.73 19.34
N GLY A 51 5.32 -5.98 19.36
CA GLY A 51 3.89 -6.28 19.37
C GLY A 51 3.34 -6.58 17.98
N GLN A 52 2.04 -6.36 17.78
CA GLN A 52 1.38 -6.60 16.49
C GLN A 52 1.76 -5.54 15.46
N ASP A 53 1.89 -5.96 14.20
CA ASP A 53 2.09 -5.06 13.08
C ASP A 53 0.93 -4.06 12.96
N SER A 54 1.27 -2.78 12.85
CA SER A 54 0.32 -1.70 12.62
C SER A 54 0.00 -1.59 11.11
N ILE A 55 -0.87 -0.66 10.71
CA ILE A 55 -1.20 -0.45 9.29
C ILE A 55 0.01 0.04 8.48
N ASP A 56 0.15 -0.41 7.24
CA ASP A 56 1.16 0.11 6.32
C ASP A 56 0.99 1.63 6.13
N PRO A 57 2.04 2.45 6.36
CA PRO A 57 1.95 3.90 6.23
C PRO A 57 1.54 4.33 4.82
N VAL A 58 1.99 3.63 3.76
CA VAL A 58 1.58 3.95 2.39
C VAL A 58 0.08 3.70 2.20
N VAL A 59 -0.45 2.61 2.75
CA VAL A 59 -1.89 2.30 2.69
C VAL A 59 -2.69 3.34 3.47
N PHE A 60 -2.23 3.71 4.68
CA PHE A 60 -2.87 4.74 5.48
C PHE A 60 -2.99 6.07 4.72
N PHE A 61 -1.90 6.54 4.11
CA PHE A 61 -1.94 7.76 3.31
C PHE A 61 -2.81 7.64 2.07
N LYS A 62 -2.83 6.49 1.39
CA LYS A 62 -3.74 6.26 0.25
C LYS A 62 -5.21 6.37 0.66
N ILE A 63 -5.61 5.85 1.82
CA ILE A 63 -6.98 5.98 2.33
C ILE A 63 -7.38 7.45 2.53
N LEU A 64 -6.43 8.32 2.90
CA LEU A 64 -6.67 9.75 3.14
C LEU A 64 -6.74 10.61 1.87
N LEU A 65 -6.49 10.06 0.68
CA LEU A 65 -6.53 10.81 -0.58
C LEU A 65 -7.96 10.97 -1.14
N VAL A 66 -8.99 10.55 -0.38
CA VAL A 66 -10.42 10.65 -0.71
C VAL A 66 -11.16 11.39 0.39
#